data_AF-A0A3D0SX36-F1
#
_entry.id   AF-A0A3D0SX36-F1
#
_cell.length_a   1.000
_cell.length_b   1.000
_cell.length_c   1.000
_cell.angle_alpha   90.00
_cell.angle_beta   90.00
_cell.angle_gamma   90.00
#
_symmetry.space_group_name_H-M   'P 1'
#
loop_
_entity.id
_entity.type
_entity.pdbx_description
1 polymer ?
#
loop_
_entity_poly.entity_id
_entity_poly.type
_entity_poly.pdbx_seq_one_letter_code
_entity_poly.pdbx_strand_id
1 'polypeptide(L)'
;MQEQPMVIDFDFGLRQLNGNRSLLYRLLRKFSAEYQSLDTRLQTMLAQQDITEAENLVHTLKGVSGNLGCTAVYQSSRLVNEELKLGKPEQSSLKELIHRLAETIRVIEELPDDSELTASAKAAPSDEKQQTYQALSQALQHHEYINDEKLNNWLTKLDLNSSHQQELVDAVSSLEYDKALAILEDTNA
;
A
#
# COMPACT_ATOMS: atom_id res chain seq x y z
N MET A 1 8.41 -29.29 -9.23
CA MET A 1 7.70 -28.44 -8.25
C MET A 1 7.15 -27.27 -9.03
N GLN A 2 5.83 -27.12 -9.11
CA GLN A 2 5.24 -25.91 -9.68
C GLN A 2 5.31 -24.85 -8.57
N GLU A 3 6.19 -23.87 -8.75
CA GLU A 3 6.23 -22.69 -7.86
C GLU A 3 4.88 -22.00 -8.01
N GLN A 4 4.07 -22.00 -6.95
CA GLN A 4 2.82 -21.26 -6.96
C GLN A 4 3.19 -19.79 -7.11
N PRO A 5 2.65 -19.08 -8.11
CA PRO A 5 2.99 -17.69 -8.32
C PRO A 5 2.58 -16.90 -7.07
N MET A 6 3.51 -16.10 -6.56
CA MET A 6 3.22 -15.12 -5.53
C MET A 6 1.98 -14.32 -5.93
N VAL A 7 1.02 -14.17 -5.02
CA VAL A 7 -0.26 -13.50 -5.31
C VAL A 7 -0.02 -12.00 -5.53
N ILE A 8 0.72 -11.37 -4.61
CA ILE A 8 1.13 -9.96 -4.66
C ILE A 8 2.62 -9.85 -4.27
N ASP A 9 3.42 -9.22 -5.11
CA ASP A 9 4.78 -8.77 -4.83
C ASP A 9 4.74 -7.34 -4.27
N PHE A 10 4.66 -7.23 -2.95
CA PHE A 10 4.60 -5.94 -2.26
C PHE A 10 5.89 -5.13 -2.41
N ASP A 11 7.05 -5.78 -2.42
CA ASP A 11 8.34 -5.09 -2.58
C ASP A 11 8.45 -4.44 -3.96
N PHE A 12 8.04 -5.15 -5.01
CA PHE A 12 7.94 -4.60 -6.34
C PHE A 12 6.95 -3.43 -6.40
N GLY A 13 5.73 -3.61 -5.88
CA GLY A 13 4.71 -2.56 -5.86
C GLY A 13 5.17 -1.30 -5.11
N LEU A 14 5.89 -1.47 -4.00
CA LEU A 14 6.48 -0.37 -3.25
C LEU A 14 7.56 0.36 -4.05
N ARG A 15 8.45 -0.36 -4.73
CA ARG A 15 9.49 0.24 -5.58
C ARG A 15 8.88 1.09 -6.70
N GLN A 16 7.80 0.62 -7.32
CA GLN A 16 7.09 1.40 -8.36
C GLN A 16 6.52 2.72 -7.84
N LEU A 17 6.23 2.78 -6.54
CA LEU A 17 5.65 3.95 -5.89
C LEU A 17 6.66 4.71 -5.02
N ASN A 18 7.96 4.57 -5.29
CA ASN A 18 9.05 5.21 -4.56
C ASN A 18 8.99 4.97 -3.03
N GLY A 19 8.59 3.76 -2.63
CA GLY A 19 8.45 3.37 -1.23
C GLY A 19 7.15 3.84 -0.55
N ASN A 20 6.22 4.46 -1.28
CA ASN A 20 4.99 4.98 -0.69
C ASN A 20 3.96 3.86 -0.40
N ARG A 21 4.07 3.28 0.80
CA ARG A 21 3.20 2.19 1.27
C ARG A 21 1.72 2.57 1.37
N SER A 22 1.41 3.76 1.89
CA SER A 22 0.01 4.22 2.00
C SER A 22 -0.63 4.35 0.62
N LEU A 23 0.11 4.90 -0.36
CA LEU A 23 -0.37 4.96 -1.74
C LEU A 23 -0.60 3.56 -2.32
N LEU A 24 0.34 2.62 -2.11
CA LEU A 24 0.19 1.25 -2.58
C LEU A 24 -1.09 0.60 -2.04
N TYR A 25 -1.32 0.68 -0.73
CA TYR A 25 -2.46 0.04 -0.09
C TYR A 25 -3.77 0.66 -0.56
N ARG A 26 -3.83 1.99 -0.67
CA ARG A 26 -4.99 2.69 -1.22
C ARG A 26 -5.29 2.26 -2.67
N LEU A 27 -4.26 2.07 -3.50
CA LEU A 27 -4.43 1.61 -4.87
C LEU A 27 -4.86 0.14 -4.94
N LEU A 28 -4.32 -0.74 -4.09
CA LEU A 28 -4.77 -2.13 -3.96
C LEU A 28 -6.25 -2.20 -3.53
N ARG A 29 -6.68 -1.41 -2.55
CA ARG A 29 -8.09 -1.34 -2.15
C ARG A 29 -9.01 -0.88 -3.29
N LYS A 30 -8.59 0.15 -4.04
CA LYS A 30 -9.31 0.60 -5.25
C LYS A 30 -9.40 -0.50 -6.30
N PHE A 31 -8.29 -1.19 -6.56
CA PHE A 31 -8.25 -2.35 -7.45
C PHE A 31 -9.27 -3.42 -7.02
N SER A 32 -9.30 -3.75 -5.73
CA SER A 32 -10.25 -4.73 -5.19
C SER A 32 -11.70 -4.33 -5.44
N ALA A 33 -12.05 -3.07 -5.13
CA ALA A 33 -13.40 -2.55 -5.33
C ALA A 33 -13.79 -2.49 -6.83
N GLU A 34 -12.86 -2.10 -7.71
CA GLU A 34 -13.11 -1.96 -9.14
C GLU A 34 -13.37 -3.32 -9.82
N TYR A 35 -12.63 -4.36 -9.41
CA TYR A 35 -12.63 -5.65 -10.09
C TYR A 35 -13.43 -6.75 -9.37
N GLN A 36 -14.09 -6.44 -8.25
CA GLN A 36 -14.94 -7.41 -7.53
C GLN A 36 -16.06 -8.01 -8.41
N SER A 37 -16.53 -7.25 -9.41
CA SER A 37 -17.58 -7.68 -10.35
C SER A 37 -17.06 -8.14 -11.72
N LEU A 38 -15.74 -8.32 -11.87
CA LEU A 38 -15.13 -8.62 -13.17
C LEU A 38 -15.65 -9.90 -13.80
N ASP A 39 -15.90 -10.95 -13.02
CA ASP A 39 -16.46 -12.22 -13.52
C ASP A 39 -17.79 -11.99 -14.24
N THR A 40 -18.77 -11.39 -13.56
CA THR A 40 -20.08 -11.08 -14.13
C THR A 40 -19.99 -10.22 -15.38
N ARG A 41 -19.13 -9.18 -15.37
CA ARG A 41 -18.92 -8.29 -16.51
C ARG A 41 -18.34 -9.03 -17.70
N LEU A 42 -17.31 -9.85 -17.48
CA LEU A 42 -16.62 -10.60 -18.53
C LEU A 42 -17.52 -11.67 -19.14
N GLN A 43 -18.26 -12.44 -18.33
CA GLN A 43 -19.23 -13.42 -18.81
C GLN A 43 -20.34 -12.77 -19.64
N THR A 44 -20.80 -11.58 -19.25
CA THR A 44 -21.82 -10.82 -20.00
C THR A 44 -21.31 -10.41 -21.38
N MET A 45 -20.10 -9.84 -21.45
CA MET A 45 -19.46 -9.45 -22.71
C MET A 45 -19.24 -10.66 -23.63
N LEU A 46 -18.77 -11.78 -23.08
CA LEU A 46 -18.55 -13.02 -23.84
C LEU A 46 -19.86 -13.61 -24.38
N ALA A 47 -20.93 -13.60 -23.57
CA ALA A 47 -22.25 -14.06 -24.01
C ALA A 47 -22.85 -13.17 -25.11
N GLN A 48 -22.55 -11.88 -25.09
CA GLN A 48 -22.96 -10.91 -26.11
C GLN A 48 -22.05 -10.92 -27.35
N GLN A 49 -20.98 -11.74 -27.34
CA GLN A 49 -19.94 -11.78 -28.38
C GLN A 49 -19.17 -10.45 -28.54
N ASP A 50 -19.17 -9.61 -27.51
CA ASP A 50 -18.44 -8.34 -27.45
C ASP A 50 -16.97 -8.58 -27.09
N ILE A 51 -16.27 -9.31 -27.95
CA ILE A 51 -14.87 -9.72 -27.73
C ILE A 51 -13.93 -8.51 -27.55
N THR A 52 -14.18 -7.42 -28.27
CA THR A 52 -13.37 -6.19 -28.16
C THR A 52 -13.46 -5.57 -26.75
N GLU A 53 -14.65 -5.50 -26.17
CA GLU A 53 -14.84 -4.95 -24.82
C GLU A 53 -14.27 -5.87 -23.75
N ALA A 54 -14.43 -7.20 -23.94
CA ALA A 54 -13.78 -8.19 -23.09
C ALA A 54 -12.25 -8.05 -23.13
N GLU A 55 -11.66 -7.88 -24.32
CA GLU A 55 -10.22 -7.65 -24.49
C GLU A 55 -9.79 -6.38 -23.77
N ASN A 56 -10.48 -5.25 -23.97
CA ASN A 56 -10.15 -3.98 -23.34
C ASN A 56 -10.18 -4.07 -21.80
N LEU A 57 -11.18 -4.76 -21.25
CA LEU A 57 -11.29 -4.98 -19.81
C LEU A 57 -10.11 -5.80 -19.27
N VAL A 58 -9.78 -6.94 -19.91
CA VAL A 58 -8.67 -7.80 -19.48
C VAL A 58 -7.31 -7.13 -19.72
N HIS A 59 -7.16 -6.35 -20.79
CA HIS A 59 -5.97 -5.56 -21.07
C HIS A 59 -5.69 -4.54 -19.97
N THR A 60 -6.74 -3.85 -19.52
CA THR A 60 -6.66 -2.86 -18.45
C THR A 60 -6.30 -3.56 -17.13
N LEU A 61 -6.98 -4.66 -16.79
CA LEU A 61 -6.66 -5.47 -15.62
C LEU A 61 -5.18 -5.91 -15.62
N LYS A 62 -4.67 -6.38 -16.77
CA LYS A 62 -3.26 -6.75 -16.94
C LYS A 62 -2.33 -5.58 -16.65
N GLY A 63 -2.61 -4.40 -17.19
CA GLY A 63 -1.80 -3.20 -16.98
C GLY A 63 -1.76 -2.79 -15.50
N VAL A 64 -2.93 -2.70 -14.86
CA VAL A 64 -3.03 -2.30 -13.45
C VAL A 64 -2.38 -3.34 -12.53
N SER A 65 -2.64 -4.63 -12.76
CA SER A 65 -2.05 -5.72 -11.97
C SER A 65 -0.52 -5.73 -12.07
N GLY A 66 0.02 -5.49 -13.26
CA GLY A 66 1.46 -5.40 -13.48
C GLY A 66 2.10 -4.21 -12.77
N ASN A 67 1.40 -3.08 -12.66
CA ASN A 67 1.91 -1.89 -11.98
C ASN A 67 1.86 -1.99 -10.44
N LEU A 68 0.87 -2.72 -9.91
CA LEU A 68 0.68 -2.87 -8.46
C LEU A 68 1.40 -4.10 -7.86
N GLY A 69 2.03 -4.93 -8.70
CA GLY A 69 2.68 -6.16 -8.25
C GLY A 69 1.72 -7.32 -8.02
N CYS A 70 0.47 -7.26 -8.51
CA CYS A 70 -0.48 -8.38 -8.45
C CYS A 70 -0.07 -9.47 -9.48
N THR A 71 1.01 -10.18 -9.18
CA THR A 71 1.75 -11.04 -10.12
C THR A 71 0.91 -12.21 -10.64
N ALA A 72 0.10 -12.84 -9.80
CA ALA A 72 -0.77 -13.96 -10.22
C ALA A 72 -1.88 -13.50 -11.19
N VAL A 73 -2.50 -12.34 -10.92
CA VAL A 73 -3.51 -11.74 -11.82
C VAL A 73 -2.86 -11.25 -13.11
N TYR A 74 -1.67 -10.64 -13.04
CA TYR A 74 -0.94 -10.22 -14.23
C TYR A 74 -0.65 -11.38 -15.18
N GLN A 75 -0.18 -12.52 -14.65
CA GLN A 75 0.14 -13.69 -15.48
C GLN A 75 -1.10 -14.31 -16.14
N SER A 76 -2.17 -14.52 -15.36
CA SER A 76 -3.42 -15.09 -15.87
C SER A 76 -4.13 -14.15 -16.86
N SER A 77 -4.16 -12.85 -16.57
CA SER A 77 -4.76 -11.85 -17.48
C SER A 77 -3.98 -11.71 -18.78
N ARG A 78 -2.66 -11.88 -18.78
CA ARG A 78 -1.85 -11.88 -20.01
C ARG A 78 -2.29 -13.00 -20.96
N LEU A 79 -2.48 -14.21 -20.44
CA LEU A 79 -2.89 -15.37 -21.21
C LEU A 79 -4.31 -15.20 -21.76
N VAL A 80 -5.28 -14.82 -20.93
CA VAL A 80 -6.66 -14.55 -21.38
C VAL A 80 -6.71 -13.42 -22.42
N ASN A 81 -5.90 -12.37 -22.25
CA ASN A 81 -5.82 -11.27 -23.21
C ASN A 81 -5.30 -11.73 -24.59
N GLU A 82 -4.34 -12.66 -24.62
CA GLU A 82 -3.84 -13.26 -25.87
C GLU A 82 -4.92 -14.12 -26.55
N GLU A 83 -5.63 -14.94 -25.79
CA GLU A 83 -6.73 -15.76 -26.30
C GLU A 83 -7.89 -14.92 -26.87
N LEU A 84 -8.25 -13.83 -26.19
CA LEU A 84 -9.27 -12.87 -26.66
C LEU A 84 -8.85 -12.21 -27.98
N LYS A 85 -7.58 -11.80 -28.11
CA LYS A 85 -7.03 -11.25 -29.37
C LYS A 85 -7.10 -12.24 -30.53
N LEU A 86 -6.96 -13.53 -30.25
CA LEU A 86 -7.09 -14.60 -31.24
C LEU A 86 -8.55 -15.00 -31.50
N GLY A 87 -9.50 -14.42 -30.77
CA GLY A 87 -10.93 -14.76 -30.84
C GLY A 87 -11.25 -16.16 -30.33
N LYS A 88 -10.39 -16.73 -29.48
CA LYS A 88 -10.50 -18.10 -28.97
C LYS A 88 -10.27 -18.16 -27.44
N PRO A 89 -11.11 -17.47 -26.64
CA PRO A 89 -11.02 -17.53 -25.18
C PRO A 89 -11.28 -18.95 -24.68
N GLU A 90 -10.36 -19.48 -23.88
CA GLU A 90 -10.50 -20.81 -23.28
C GLU A 90 -11.17 -20.71 -21.91
N GLN A 91 -12.16 -21.57 -21.66
CA GLN A 91 -12.89 -21.54 -20.38
C GLN A 91 -12.03 -21.89 -19.17
N SER A 92 -10.97 -22.69 -19.34
CA SER A 92 -10.01 -22.98 -18.28
C SER A 92 -9.23 -21.73 -17.88
N SER A 93 -8.79 -20.95 -18.86
CA SER A 93 -8.00 -19.73 -18.68
C SER A 93 -8.80 -18.63 -18.02
N LEU A 94 -10.07 -18.46 -18.43
CA LEU A 94 -11.01 -17.55 -17.79
C LEU A 94 -11.24 -17.91 -16.32
N LYS A 95 -11.51 -19.19 -16.02
CA LYS A 95 -11.69 -19.66 -14.64
C LYS A 95 -10.46 -19.41 -13.77
N GLU A 96 -9.27 -19.64 -14.31
CA GLU A 96 -8.01 -19.37 -13.59
C GLU A 96 -7.87 -17.88 -13.29
N LEU A 97 -8.14 -17.00 -14.26
CA LEU A 97 -8.11 -15.55 -14.04
C LEU A 97 -9.06 -15.12 -12.92
N ILE A 98 -10.31 -15.61 -12.94
CA ILE A 98 -11.30 -15.29 -11.90
C ILE A 98 -10.85 -15.82 -10.54
N HIS A 99 -10.28 -17.03 -10.48
CA HIS A 99 -9.76 -17.60 -9.25
C HIS A 99 -8.62 -16.76 -8.66
N ARG A 100 -7.63 -16.37 -9.48
CA ARG A 100 -6.50 -15.53 -9.04
C ARG A 100 -6.93 -14.13 -8.63
N LEU A 101 -7.89 -13.57 -9.33
CA LEU A 101 -8.45 -12.27 -8.97
C LEU A 101 -9.15 -12.35 -7.61
N ALA A 102 -9.97 -13.37 -7.37
CA ALA A 102 -10.64 -13.57 -6.09
C ALA A 102 -9.66 -13.81 -4.94
N GLU A 103 -8.60 -14.60 -5.17
CA GLU A 103 -7.51 -14.81 -4.21
C GLU A 103 -6.80 -13.49 -3.87
N THR A 104 -6.47 -12.69 -4.90
CA THR A 104 -5.82 -11.38 -4.73
C THR A 104 -6.71 -10.41 -3.98
N ILE A 105 -8.01 -10.37 -4.30
CA ILE A 105 -9.00 -9.54 -3.60
C ILE A 105 -9.06 -9.92 -2.12
N ARG A 106 -9.10 -11.21 -1.78
CA ARG A 106 -9.09 -11.65 -0.37
C ARG A 106 -7.83 -11.22 0.36
N VAL A 107 -6.65 -11.39 -0.24
CA VAL A 107 -5.39 -10.92 0.34
C VAL A 107 -5.42 -9.41 0.56
N ILE A 108 -5.96 -8.63 -0.38
CA ILE A 108 -6.13 -7.18 -0.23
C ILE A 108 -7.12 -6.86 0.89
N GLU A 109 -8.23 -7.60 0.99
CA GLU A 109 -9.25 -7.43 2.02
C GLU A 109 -8.69 -7.66 3.43
N GLU A 110 -7.81 -8.66 3.58
CA GLU A 110 -7.09 -9.01 4.81
C GLU A 110 -5.91 -8.09 5.16
N LEU A 111 -5.53 -7.15 4.28
CA LEU A 111 -4.52 -6.15 4.63
C LEU A 111 -4.98 -5.38 5.87
N PRO A 112 -4.03 -4.93 6.72
CA PRO A 112 -4.39 -4.04 7.82
C PRO A 112 -5.07 -2.80 7.23
N ASP A 113 -6.18 -2.42 7.84
CA ASP A 113 -6.98 -1.31 7.36
C ASP A 113 -6.18 -0.02 7.47
N ASP A 114 -6.50 0.98 6.64
CA ASP A 114 -5.90 2.31 6.82
C ASP A 114 -6.16 2.80 8.26
N SER A 115 -7.17 2.30 8.99
CA SER A 115 -7.38 2.59 10.42
C SER A 115 -6.20 2.24 11.34
N GLU A 116 -5.33 1.27 11.02
CA GLU A 116 -4.12 0.99 11.81
C GLU A 116 -2.90 1.79 11.31
N LEU A 117 -2.93 2.27 10.07
CA LEU A 117 -1.90 3.13 9.46
C LEU A 117 -2.22 4.64 9.58
N THR A 118 -3.48 4.99 9.86
CA THR A 118 -4.07 6.33 10.03
C THR A 118 -4.71 6.54 11.41
N ALA A 119 -4.64 5.57 12.33
CA ALA A 119 -4.70 5.86 13.77
C ALA A 119 -3.59 6.85 14.21
N SER A 120 -2.54 7.00 13.40
CA SER A 120 -1.54 8.05 13.52
C SER A 120 -1.96 9.42 12.93
N ALA A 121 -3.15 9.58 12.34
CA ALA A 121 -3.51 10.80 11.61
C ALA A 121 -4.97 11.29 11.73
N LYS A 122 -5.83 10.67 12.56
CA LYS A 122 -7.19 11.20 12.75
C LYS A 122 -7.83 10.88 14.11
N ALA A 123 -7.50 11.70 15.10
CA ALA A 123 -8.36 11.94 16.25
C ALA A 123 -8.26 13.44 16.62
N ALA A 124 -9.11 13.93 17.51
CA ALA A 124 -9.48 15.33 17.72
C ALA A 124 -8.28 16.27 18.07
N PRO A 125 -8.43 17.60 18.21
CA PRO A 125 -7.30 18.53 18.40
C PRO A 125 -6.50 18.35 19.72
N SER A 126 -6.79 17.33 20.51
CA SER A 126 -6.00 16.86 21.65
C SER A 126 -5.07 15.68 21.30
N ASP A 127 -5.28 15.03 20.15
CA ASP A 127 -4.56 13.84 19.69
C ASP A 127 -3.38 14.14 18.76
N GLU A 128 -3.32 15.32 18.14
CA GLU A 128 -2.26 15.65 17.16
C GLU A 128 -0.87 15.78 17.82
N LYS A 129 -0.81 16.33 19.04
CA LYS A 129 0.41 16.33 19.86
C LYS A 129 0.80 14.91 20.26
N GLN A 130 -0.15 14.09 20.69
CA GLN A 130 0.11 12.71 21.11
C GLN A 130 0.52 11.81 19.94
N GLN A 131 -0.05 12.00 18.75
CA GLN A 131 0.37 11.33 17.52
C GLN A 131 1.76 11.75 17.08
N THR A 132 2.06 13.05 17.14
CA THR A 132 3.40 13.56 16.83
C THR A 132 4.43 13.00 17.81
N TYR A 133 4.08 12.93 19.08
CA TYR A 133 4.90 12.36 20.13
C TYR A 133 5.19 10.88 19.87
N GLN A 134 4.14 10.11 19.55
CA GLN A 134 4.25 8.69 19.28
C GLN A 134 5.05 8.40 18.01
N ALA A 135 4.87 9.20 16.96
CA ALA A 135 5.64 9.09 15.72
C ALA A 135 7.13 9.42 15.93
N LEU A 136 7.45 10.47 16.69
CA LEU A 136 8.84 10.81 17.03
C LEU A 136 9.47 9.72 17.92
N SER A 137 8.76 9.25 18.94
CA SER A 137 9.23 8.18 19.83
C SER A 137 9.54 6.89 19.06
N GLN A 138 8.64 6.46 18.17
CA GLN A 138 8.88 5.28 17.33
C GLN A 138 10.08 5.45 16.39
N ALA A 139 10.21 6.61 15.76
CA ALA A 139 11.34 6.88 14.87
C ALA A 139 12.68 6.81 15.61
N LEU A 140 12.73 7.33 16.84
CA LEU A 140 13.90 7.23 17.71
C LEU A 140 14.17 5.78 18.16
N GLN A 141 13.14 5.02 18.56
CA GLN A 141 13.25 3.62 18.99
C GLN A 141 13.76 2.68 17.88
N HIS A 142 13.36 2.94 16.64
CA HIS A 142 13.74 2.12 15.48
C HIS A 142 15.03 2.60 14.80
N HIS A 143 15.72 3.59 15.37
CA HIS A 143 16.88 4.25 14.75
C HIS A 143 16.61 4.67 13.30
N GLU A 144 15.38 5.14 13.03
CA GLU A 144 14.99 5.62 11.70
C GLU A 144 15.78 6.90 11.39
N TYR A 145 16.19 7.09 10.14
CA TYR A 145 16.78 8.35 9.72
C TYR A 145 15.73 9.47 9.76
N ILE A 146 15.95 10.45 10.63
CA ILE A 146 15.15 11.66 10.76
C ILE A 146 15.99 12.82 10.25
N ASN A 147 15.50 13.54 9.23
CA ASN A 147 16.16 14.75 8.74
C ASN A 147 15.70 15.98 9.53
N ASP A 148 16.48 17.06 9.43
CA ASP A 148 16.24 18.30 10.18
C ASP A 148 14.85 18.92 9.90
N GLU A 149 14.34 18.79 8.68
CA GLU A 149 13.02 19.30 8.29
C GLU A 149 11.87 18.53 8.95
N LYS A 150 11.95 17.18 8.95
CA LYS A 150 10.97 16.29 9.60
C LYS A 150 11.00 16.48 11.12
N LEU A 151 12.19 16.61 11.69
CA LEU A 151 12.37 16.87 13.12
C LEU A 151 11.79 18.22 13.53
N ASN A 152 12.14 19.31 12.85
CA ASN A 152 11.62 20.64 13.17
C ASN A 152 10.09 20.72 13.05
N ASN A 153 9.49 20.03 12.08
CA ASN A 153 8.04 19.95 11.93
C ASN A 153 7.38 19.28 13.16
N TRP A 154 7.93 18.15 13.62
CA TRP A 154 7.45 17.48 14.83
C TRP A 154 7.64 18.34 16.09
N LEU A 155 8.80 18.96 16.25
CA LEU A 155 9.09 19.85 17.39
C LEU A 155 8.16 21.07 17.44
N THR A 156 7.83 21.64 16.28
CA THR A 156 6.89 22.77 16.16
C THR A 156 5.48 22.36 16.54
N LYS A 157 5.06 21.14 16.16
CA LYS A 157 3.74 20.59 16.48
C LYS A 157 3.58 20.21 17.96
N LEU A 158 4.64 19.74 18.59
CA LEU A 158 4.65 19.38 20.02
C LEU A 158 4.63 20.62 20.92
N ASP A 159 4.94 21.80 20.39
CA ASP A 159 4.97 23.08 21.14
C ASP A 159 5.94 23.01 22.32
N LEU A 160 7.11 22.40 22.07
CA LEU A 160 8.18 22.24 23.06
C LEU A 160 8.92 23.55 23.29
N ASN A 161 9.42 23.74 24.51
CA ASN A 161 10.29 24.86 24.84
C ASN A 161 11.58 24.82 24.01
N SER A 162 12.12 25.99 23.67
CA SER A 162 13.31 26.12 22.82
C SER A 162 14.54 25.37 23.34
N SER A 163 14.66 25.16 24.67
CA SER A 163 15.73 24.33 25.26
C SER A 163 15.58 22.86 24.85
N HIS A 164 14.41 22.26 25.07
CA HIS A 164 14.15 20.87 24.73
C HIS A 164 14.21 20.62 23.22
N GLN A 165 13.80 21.59 22.40
CA GLN A 165 13.95 21.51 20.95
C GLN A 165 15.42 21.42 20.54
N GLN A 166 16.29 22.28 21.09
CA GLN A 166 17.73 22.25 20.77
C GLN A 166 18.38 20.94 21.26
N GLU A 167 18.05 20.49 22.46
CA GLU A 167 18.61 19.25 23.00
C GLU A 167 18.19 18.01 22.20
N LEU A 168 16.94 17.96 21.72
CA LEU A 168 16.45 16.92 20.81
C LEU A 168 17.16 16.96 19.45
N VAL A 169 17.35 18.16 18.88
CA VAL A 169 18.10 18.32 17.62
C VAL A 169 19.54 17.85 17.78
N ASP A 170 20.23 18.30 18.83
CA ASP A 170 21.62 17.94 19.09
C ASP A 170 21.80 16.44 19.32
N ALA A 171 20.89 15.81 20.07
CA ALA A 171 20.90 14.37 20.32
C ALA A 171 20.67 13.57 19.03
N VAL A 172 19.70 13.97 18.18
CA VAL A 172 19.42 13.31 16.90
C VAL A 172 20.57 13.50 15.91
N SER A 173 21.13 14.71 15.80
CA SER A 173 22.28 14.98 14.95
C SER A 173 23.56 14.24 15.40
N SER A 174 23.68 13.97 16.71
CA SER A 174 24.77 13.19 17.28
C SER A 174 24.50 11.67 17.30
N LEU A 175 23.39 11.21 16.74
CA LEU A 175 22.92 9.82 16.73
C LEU A 175 22.73 9.23 18.15
N GLU A 176 22.55 10.09 19.16
CA GLU A 176 22.28 9.73 20.55
C GLU A 176 20.77 9.46 20.76
N TYR A 177 20.23 8.43 20.10
CA TYR A 177 18.79 8.14 20.11
C TYR A 177 18.22 7.85 21.51
N ASP A 178 19.00 7.18 22.38
CA ASP A 178 18.61 6.89 23.77
C ASP A 178 18.42 8.18 24.58
N LYS A 179 19.31 9.16 24.36
CA LYS A 179 19.26 10.47 25.01
C LYS A 179 18.10 11.31 24.47
N ALA A 180 17.86 11.25 23.16
CA ALA A 180 16.71 11.90 22.53
C ALA A 180 15.37 11.36 23.09
N LEU A 181 15.26 10.05 23.33
CA LEU A 181 14.09 9.45 23.97
C LEU A 181 13.90 9.93 25.41
N ALA A 182 14.97 10.00 26.20
CA ALA A 182 14.90 10.50 27.57
C ALA A 182 14.41 11.96 27.65
N ILE A 183 14.90 12.82 26.75
CA ILE A 183 14.45 14.22 26.65
C ILE A 183 12.96 14.28 26.26
N LEU A 184 12.55 13.43 25.31
CA LEU A 184 11.16 13.36 24.88
C LEU A 184 10.23 12.87 26.01
N GLU A 185 10.64 11.89 26.82
CA GLU A 185 9.86 11.44 27.99
C GLU A 185 9.73 12.51 29.08
N ASP A 186 10.80 13.28 29.33
CA ASP A 186 10.80 14.38 30.31
C ASP A 186 9.83 15.50 29.92
N THR A 187 9.60 15.70 28.62
CA THR A 187 8.66 16.72 28.13
C THR A 187 7.17 16.35 28.23
N ASN A 188 6.85 15.09 28.55
CA ASN A 188 5.48 14.57 28.62
C ASN A 188 5.00 14.28 30.06
N ALA A 189 5.82 14.60 31.08
CA ALA A 189 5.52 14.50 32.50
C ALA A 189 4.98 15.83 33.07
#